data_AF-A0A972Y1I6-F1
#
_entry.id   AF-A0A972Y1I6-F1
#
_cell.length_a   1.000
_cell.length_b   1.000
_cell.length_c   1.000
_cell.angle_alpha   90.00
_cell.angle_beta   90.00
_cell.angle_gamma   90.00
#
_symmetry.space_group_name_H-M   'P 1'
#
loop_
_entity.id
_entity.type
_entity.pdbx_description
1 polymer ?
#
loop_
_entity_poly.entity_id
_entity_poly.type
_entity_poly.pdbx_seq_one_letter_code
_entity_poly.pdbx_strand_id
1 'polypeptide(L)'
;MKFYINPPTVNNPDLTPLLNVEGPIEVYDVWEVFREDIIKFLEDLPNKVTYHTADGNLKNDKLKIVYAPYSFLTEISMQSRDIYYHRPVLHGPVKYNFISLCSAPRDHKYELLDRLYTNKYFIYSNYPYSKVNETDYKWHPDNPLKEYKGKNGFSNLDIIKLTELNSDHRGFQELVPLEYYQSNCDLVLESTIETLFITEKTWKPIVFKKPFLVWGGQGLHAKLKDLGFELYNELFDYSFDGGVFDPNWRRLSRLCGSIEPYMQMEPDIFAKKIKTVKDKIEFNYNHYCKLFDVEQSKRIWKEKETMKPEPVEW
;
A
#
# COMPACT_ATOMS: atom_id res chain seq x y z
N MET A 1 -6.43 -19.12 -21.99
CA MET A 1 -5.20 -18.27 -22.04
C MET A 1 -5.18 -17.34 -20.84
N LYS A 2 -4.00 -17.07 -20.26
CA LYS A 2 -3.81 -15.97 -19.29
C LYS A 2 -3.13 -14.79 -19.98
N PHE A 3 -3.63 -13.59 -19.79
CA PHE A 3 -3.11 -12.36 -20.40
C PHE A 3 -2.93 -11.28 -19.33
N TYR A 4 -1.78 -10.60 -19.33
CA TYR A 4 -1.42 -9.62 -18.31
C TYR A 4 -1.26 -8.23 -18.92
N ILE A 5 -1.98 -7.26 -18.39
CA ILE A 5 -1.89 -5.84 -18.77
C ILE A 5 -0.85 -5.20 -17.86
N ASN A 6 0.38 -5.09 -18.34
CA ASN A 6 1.54 -4.66 -17.55
C ASN A 6 1.75 -3.12 -17.59
N PRO A 7 2.41 -2.54 -16.57
CA PRO A 7 2.71 -1.10 -16.44
C PRO A 7 3.24 -0.35 -17.67
N PRO A 8 4.10 -0.92 -18.55
CA PRO A 8 4.60 -0.19 -19.72
C PRO A 8 3.61 -0.08 -20.88
N THR A 9 2.52 -0.86 -20.91
CA THR A 9 1.52 -0.86 -22.01
C THR A 9 0.16 -0.28 -21.60
N VAL A 10 0.08 0.30 -20.41
CA VAL A 10 -1.18 0.66 -19.72
C VAL A 10 -2.01 1.69 -20.48
N ASN A 11 -1.37 2.70 -21.05
CA ASN A 11 -2.10 3.77 -21.73
C ASN A 11 -2.78 3.27 -23.01
N ASN A 12 -2.29 2.17 -23.59
CA ASN A 12 -2.86 1.59 -24.81
C ASN A 12 -2.43 0.12 -24.95
N PRO A 13 -3.02 -0.82 -24.18
CA PRO A 13 -2.59 -2.20 -24.23
C PRO A 13 -2.95 -2.84 -25.57
N ASP A 14 -2.01 -3.54 -26.19
CA ASP A 14 -2.30 -4.32 -27.39
C ASP A 14 -3.07 -5.59 -26.99
N LEU A 15 -4.40 -5.54 -27.19
CA LEU A 15 -5.30 -6.66 -26.92
C LEU A 15 -5.52 -7.57 -28.14
N THR A 16 -4.92 -7.26 -29.29
CA THR A 16 -5.06 -8.07 -30.51
C THR A 16 -4.67 -9.54 -30.34
N PRO A 17 -3.74 -9.95 -29.45
CA PRO A 17 -3.45 -11.36 -29.21
C PRO A 17 -4.66 -12.16 -28.72
N LEU A 18 -5.68 -11.51 -28.14
CA LEU A 18 -6.88 -12.16 -27.62
C LEU A 18 -7.87 -12.59 -28.72
N LEU A 19 -7.80 -11.98 -29.90
CA LEU A 19 -8.75 -12.21 -31.01
C LEU A 19 -8.65 -13.62 -31.60
N ASN A 20 -7.49 -14.25 -31.51
CA ASN A 20 -7.20 -15.55 -32.13
C ASN A 20 -7.12 -16.70 -31.11
N VAL A 21 -7.66 -16.50 -29.90
CA VAL A 21 -7.59 -17.49 -28.84
C VAL A 21 -8.74 -18.46 -28.95
N GLU A 22 -8.45 -19.76 -28.99
CA GLU A 22 -9.46 -20.80 -28.79
C GLU A 22 -9.67 -21.05 -27.29
N GLY A 23 -10.92 -21.05 -26.83
CA GLY A 23 -11.31 -21.41 -25.46
C GLY A 23 -11.30 -20.25 -24.44
N PRO A 24 -11.39 -20.53 -23.12
CA PRO A 24 -11.55 -19.51 -22.09
C PRO A 24 -10.34 -18.58 -21.94
N ILE A 25 -10.59 -17.32 -21.59
CA ILE A 25 -9.58 -16.28 -21.41
C ILE A 25 -9.65 -15.73 -19.98
N GLU A 26 -8.49 -15.59 -19.35
CA GLU A 26 -8.30 -14.84 -18.10
C GLU A 26 -7.44 -13.62 -18.40
N VAL A 27 -7.95 -12.43 -18.10
CA VAL A 27 -7.24 -11.16 -18.29
C VAL A 27 -6.96 -10.54 -16.93
N TYR A 28 -5.72 -10.15 -16.69
CA TYR A 28 -5.24 -9.58 -15.43
C TYR A 28 -4.85 -8.13 -15.64
N ASP A 29 -5.62 -7.21 -15.05
CA ASP A 29 -5.36 -5.78 -14.97
C ASP A 29 -4.99 -5.41 -13.53
N VAL A 30 -3.80 -4.84 -13.37
CA VAL A 30 -3.22 -4.48 -12.07
C VAL A 30 -3.45 -3.02 -11.67
N TRP A 31 -4.20 -2.25 -12.48
CA TRP A 31 -4.39 -0.81 -12.26
C TRP A 31 -5.64 -0.42 -11.45
N GLU A 32 -5.55 0.80 -10.90
CA GLU A 32 -6.53 1.41 -9.99
C GLU A 32 -7.76 2.01 -10.67
N VAL A 33 -7.79 2.01 -12.00
CA VAL A 33 -8.71 2.83 -12.79
C VAL A 33 -9.70 1.97 -13.55
N PHE A 34 -10.96 2.40 -13.57
CA PHE A 34 -11.99 1.85 -14.44
C PHE A 34 -11.61 2.03 -15.92
N ARG A 35 -11.58 0.93 -16.68
CA ARG A 35 -11.16 0.89 -18.09
C ARG A 35 -12.30 0.47 -19.00
N GLU A 36 -13.17 1.43 -19.32
CA GLU A 36 -14.35 1.19 -20.16
C GLU A 36 -13.98 0.63 -21.54
N ASP A 37 -12.87 1.11 -22.11
CA ASP A 37 -12.30 0.67 -23.38
C ASP A 37 -11.96 -0.83 -23.36
N ILE A 38 -11.23 -1.26 -22.33
CA ILE A 38 -10.83 -2.65 -22.15
C ILE A 38 -12.05 -3.53 -21.90
N ILE A 39 -12.95 -3.10 -21.03
CA ILE A 39 -14.17 -3.84 -20.70
C ILE A 39 -15.00 -4.09 -21.97
N LYS A 40 -15.25 -3.06 -22.78
CA LYS A 40 -15.99 -3.19 -24.04
C LYS A 40 -15.31 -4.18 -24.99
N PHE A 41 -14.00 -4.06 -25.17
CA PHE A 41 -13.24 -5.01 -25.99
C PHE A 41 -13.42 -6.46 -25.51
N LEU A 42 -13.31 -6.69 -24.19
CA LEU A 42 -13.43 -8.02 -23.61
C LEU A 42 -14.86 -8.58 -23.70
N GLU A 43 -15.88 -7.73 -23.62
CA GLU A 43 -17.29 -8.12 -23.81
C GLU A 43 -17.58 -8.61 -25.24
N ASP A 44 -16.88 -8.05 -26.23
CA ASP A 44 -17.08 -8.35 -27.64
C ASP A 44 -16.34 -9.63 -28.09
N LEU A 45 -15.48 -10.19 -27.24
CA LEU A 45 -14.82 -11.47 -27.53
C LEU A 45 -15.84 -12.61 -27.54
N PRO A 46 -15.78 -13.54 -28.51
CA PRO A 46 -16.67 -14.70 -28.55
C PRO A 46 -16.37 -15.72 -27.42
N ASN A 47 -15.27 -15.51 -26.70
CA ASN A 47 -14.77 -16.40 -25.65
C ASN A 47 -15.46 -16.14 -24.31
N LYS A 48 -15.45 -17.16 -23.44
CA LYS A 48 -15.74 -16.93 -22.02
C LYS A 48 -14.55 -16.21 -21.37
N VAL A 49 -14.76 -14.97 -20.93
CA VAL A 49 -13.72 -14.13 -20.32
C VAL A 49 -13.93 -13.99 -18.80
N THR A 50 -12.85 -14.16 -18.04
CA THR A 50 -12.75 -13.75 -16.63
C THR A 50 -11.80 -12.57 -16.53
N TYR A 51 -12.28 -11.44 -16.00
CA TYR A 51 -11.49 -10.22 -15.84
C TYR A 51 -11.06 -10.07 -14.38
N HIS A 52 -9.76 -10.18 -14.15
CA HIS A 52 -9.12 -9.96 -12.88
C HIS A 52 -8.68 -8.50 -12.80
N THR A 53 -9.19 -7.74 -11.84
CA THR A 53 -8.91 -6.31 -11.71
C THR A 53 -8.58 -5.92 -10.27
N ALA A 54 -7.79 -4.86 -10.10
CA ALA A 54 -7.56 -4.24 -8.81
C ALA A 54 -8.65 -3.22 -8.40
N ASP A 55 -9.66 -2.97 -9.24
CA ASP A 55 -10.86 -2.21 -8.84
C ASP A 55 -11.86 -3.12 -8.12
N GLY A 56 -11.94 -2.99 -6.80
CA GLY A 56 -12.84 -3.77 -5.95
C GLY A 56 -14.32 -3.40 -6.05
N ASN A 57 -14.64 -2.27 -6.68
CA ASN A 57 -16.01 -1.80 -6.87
C ASN A 57 -16.59 -2.20 -8.24
N LEU A 58 -15.75 -2.67 -9.17
CA LEU A 58 -16.18 -3.00 -10.52
C LEU A 58 -17.19 -4.16 -10.53
N LYS A 59 -18.32 -3.91 -11.19
CA LYS A 59 -19.33 -4.92 -11.51
C LYS A 59 -19.61 -4.88 -13.01
N ASN A 60 -19.85 -6.05 -13.59
CA ASN A 60 -20.20 -6.19 -14.99
C ASN A 60 -21.12 -7.41 -15.16
N ASP A 61 -22.16 -7.27 -15.98
CA ASP A 61 -23.18 -8.32 -16.16
C ASP A 61 -22.76 -9.39 -17.18
N LYS A 62 -21.85 -9.05 -18.11
CA LYS A 62 -21.39 -9.95 -19.18
C LYS A 62 -20.08 -10.65 -18.85
N LEU A 63 -19.20 -9.97 -18.12
CA LEU A 63 -17.88 -10.48 -17.74
C LEU A 63 -17.90 -11.03 -16.32
N LYS A 64 -17.25 -12.18 -16.10
CA LYS A 64 -16.95 -12.63 -14.74
C LYS A 64 -15.84 -11.74 -14.18
N ILE A 65 -16.17 -10.84 -13.26
CA ILE A 65 -15.20 -9.99 -12.57
C ILE A 65 -14.65 -10.71 -11.34
N VAL A 66 -13.32 -10.70 -11.20
CA VAL A 66 -12.62 -11.21 -10.01
C VAL A 66 -11.75 -10.10 -9.48
N TYR A 67 -12.02 -9.66 -8.26
CA TYR A 67 -11.11 -8.74 -7.59
C TYR A 67 -9.78 -9.44 -7.30
N ALA A 68 -8.70 -8.85 -7.77
CA ALA A 68 -7.36 -9.38 -7.64
C ALA A 68 -6.36 -8.24 -7.44
N PRO A 69 -6.13 -7.82 -6.17
CA PRO A 69 -5.22 -6.72 -5.86
C PRO A 69 -3.77 -7.23 -5.99
N TYR A 70 -3.32 -7.41 -7.22
CA TYR A 70 -1.95 -7.81 -7.53
C TYR A 70 -1.06 -6.56 -7.59
N SER A 71 -0.88 -5.90 -6.46
CA SER A 71 -0.04 -4.71 -6.37
C SER A 71 1.45 -5.08 -6.32
N PHE A 72 1.93 -5.82 -7.33
CA PHE A 72 3.28 -6.37 -7.47
C PHE A 72 3.64 -7.50 -6.49
N LEU A 73 3.46 -8.72 -6.98
CA LEU A 73 3.89 -9.96 -6.33
C LEU A 73 5.39 -9.93 -5.97
N THR A 74 5.64 -10.01 -4.66
CA THR A 74 6.77 -10.68 -3.99
C THR A 74 8.14 -9.99 -3.93
N GLU A 75 8.60 -9.20 -4.91
CA GLU A 75 9.99 -8.68 -4.88
C GLU A 75 10.20 -7.58 -3.82
N ILE A 76 9.29 -6.60 -3.75
CA ILE A 76 9.34 -5.48 -2.80
C ILE A 76 9.41 -5.99 -1.35
N SER A 77 8.63 -7.01 -1.01
CA SER A 77 8.50 -7.48 0.38
C SER A 77 9.67 -8.33 0.87
N MET A 78 10.41 -9.00 -0.03
CA MET A 78 11.43 -9.97 0.39
C MET A 78 12.70 -9.31 0.86
N GLN A 79 13.19 -8.32 0.13
CA GLN A 79 14.45 -7.66 0.44
C GLN A 79 14.32 -6.73 1.65
N SER A 80 13.24 -5.94 1.76
CA SER A 80 13.01 -5.12 2.97
C SER A 80 12.85 -5.96 4.22
N ARG A 81 12.20 -7.13 4.08
CA ARG A 81 12.04 -8.08 5.18
C ARG A 81 13.39 -8.65 5.60
N ASP A 82 14.24 -9.02 4.65
CA ASP A 82 15.57 -9.52 4.99
C ASP A 82 16.39 -8.42 5.70
N ILE A 83 16.28 -7.16 5.26
CA ILE A 83 16.87 -6.04 6.00
C ILE A 83 16.30 -5.93 7.43
N TYR A 84 14.99 -6.05 7.60
CA TYR A 84 14.33 -6.00 8.91
C TYR A 84 14.81 -7.10 9.87
N TYR A 85 14.84 -8.37 9.42
CA TYR A 85 15.21 -9.48 10.28
C TYR A 85 16.71 -9.56 10.56
N HIS A 86 17.56 -9.03 9.67
CA HIS A 86 19.01 -9.07 9.85
C HIS A 86 19.57 -7.82 10.54
N ARG A 87 18.77 -6.76 10.78
CA ARG A 87 19.23 -5.52 11.44
C ARG A 87 18.39 -4.98 12.61
N PRO A 88 17.70 -5.81 13.44
CA PRO A 88 16.80 -5.30 14.48
C PRO A 88 17.49 -4.40 15.53
N VAL A 89 18.77 -4.63 15.82
CA VAL A 89 19.55 -3.86 16.82
C VAL A 89 19.85 -2.42 16.38
N LEU A 90 19.88 -2.15 15.06
CA LEU A 90 20.24 -0.83 14.52
C LEU A 90 19.11 0.20 14.65
N HIS A 91 17.90 -0.22 15.02
CA HIS A 91 16.73 0.65 14.95
C HIS A 91 16.48 1.47 16.22
N GLY A 92 17.12 1.16 17.34
CA GLY A 92 16.90 1.87 18.62
C GLY A 92 15.50 1.66 19.22
N PRO A 93 15.13 2.40 20.27
CA PRO A 93 13.83 2.27 20.92
C PRO A 93 12.70 2.83 20.06
N VAL A 94 11.47 2.41 20.35
CA VAL A 94 10.26 3.02 19.77
C VAL A 94 10.15 4.47 20.25
N LYS A 95 9.89 5.38 19.31
CA LYS A 95 9.76 6.83 19.55
C LYS A 95 8.39 7.38 19.19
N TYR A 96 7.66 6.70 18.31
CA TYR A 96 6.40 7.17 17.75
C TYR A 96 5.31 6.11 17.90
N ASN A 97 4.07 6.55 17.97
CA ASN A 97 2.91 5.66 17.96
C ASN A 97 2.44 5.36 16.55
N PHE A 98 2.45 6.36 15.69
CA PHE A 98 1.96 6.22 14.33
C PHE A 98 2.98 6.80 13.36
N ILE A 99 3.17 6.10 12.25
CA ILE A 99 3.85 6.62 11.07
C ILE A 99 2.91 6.64 9.88
N SER A 100 3.03 7.65 9.01
CA SER A 100 2.37 7.68 7.71
C SER A 100 3.36 7.98 6.58
N LEU A 101 3.55 7.02 5.68
CA LEU A 101 4.37 7.17 4.47
C LEU A 101 3.47 7.56 3.29
N CYS A 102 3.28 8.87 3.10
CA CYS A 102 2.29 9.44 2.19
C CYS A 102 2.60 9.20 0.71
N SER A 103 3.84 8.91 0.36
CA SER A 103 4.28 8.75 -1.03
C SER A 103 3.88 9.97 -1.88
N ALA A 104 3.24 9.75 -3.03
CA ALA A 104 2.82 10.82 -3.93
C ALA A 104 1.75 11.72 -3.26
N PRO A 105 1.93 13.06 -3.30
CA PRO A 105 0.99 14.06 -2.82
C PRO A 105 -0.44 13.94 -3.40
N ARG A 106 -1.42 13.98 -2.49
CA ARG A 106 -2.86 14.01 -2.78
C ARG A 106 -3.60 14.74 -1.66
N ASP A 107 -4.65 15.48 -2.00
CA ASP A 107 -5.39 16.32 -1.05
C ASP A 107 -5.94 15.51 0.13
N HIS A 108 -6.53 14.33 -0.11
CA HIS A 108 -7.06 13.47 0.94
C HIS A 108 -6.02 12.97 1.94
N LYS A 109 -4.75 12.89 1.53
CA LYS A 109 -3.63 12.52 2.42
C LYS A 109 -3.28 13.69 3.31
N TYR A 110 -3.22 14.89 2.74
CA TYR A 110 -2.91 16.11 3.47
C TYR A 110 -4.02 16.57 4.41
N GLU A 111 -5.28 16.26 4.09
CA GLU A 111 -6.38 16.44 5.03
C GLU A 111 -6.18 15.62 6.30
N LEU A 112 -5.70 14.38 6.18
CA LEU A 112 -5.37 13.56 7.35
C LEU A 112 -4.13 14.09 8.09
N LEU A 113 -3.07 14.49 7.37
CA LEU A 113 -1.89 15.07 8.01
C LEU A 113 -2.24 16.36 8.76
N ASP A 114 -3.04 17.26 8.18
CA ASP A 114 -3.49 18.49 8.82
C ASP A 114 -4.24 18.24 10.14
N ARG A 115 -4.85 17.06 10.33
CA ARG A 115 -5.50 16.70 11.60
C ARG A 115 -4.53 16.23 12.67
N LEU A 116 -3.37 15.71 12.28
CA LEU A 116 -2.49 14.93 13.17
C LEU A 116 -1.09 15.53 13.31
N TYR A 117 -0.69 16.47 12.45
CA TYR A 117 0.70 16.91 12.30
C TYR A 117 1.33 17.51 13.57
N THR A 118 0.52 18.04 14.50
CA THR A 118 1.01 18.61 15.77
C THR A 118 1.27 17.54 16.83
N ASN A 119 0.90 16.28 16.60
CA ASN A 119 1.08 15.21 17.57
C ASN A 119 2.55 14.75 17.61
N LYS A 120 3.19 14.87 18.78
CA LYS A 120 4.61 14.51 18.98
C LYS A 120 4.94 13.03 18.76
N TYR A 121 3.96 12.14 18.84
CA TYR A 121 4.09 10.70 18.60
C TYR A 121 3.55 10.27 17.23
N PHE A 122 3.23 11.22 16.36
CA PHE A 122 2.95 10.98 14.96
C PHE A 122 4.11 11.47 14.10
N ILE A 123 4.60 10.62 13.22
CA ILE A 123 5.62 10.98 12.24
C ILE A 123 5.14 10.68 10.83
N TYR A 124 5.46 11.53 9.89
CA TYR A 124 4.92 11.42 8.53
C TYR A 124 5.89 11.96 7.51
N SER A 125 5.79 11.47 6.28
CA SER A 125 6.63 11.95 5.18
C SER A 125 6.03 11.59 3.83
N ASN A 126 6.43 12.29 2.77
CA ASN A 126 6.17 11.89 1.39
C ASN A 126 7.09 10.74 0.95
N TYR A 127 7.81 10.11 1.89
CA TYR A 127 8.63 8.93 1.61
C TYR A 127 7.88 7.92 0.73
N PRO A 128 8.50 7.44 -0.36
CA PRO A 128 9.91 7.64 -0.72
C PRO A 128 10.19 8.91 -1.54
N TYR A 129 9.15 9.66 -1.90
CA TYR A 129 9.24 10.95 -2.60
C TYR A 129 9.69 12.10 -1.67
N SER A 130 10.26 11.81 -0.49
CA SER A 130 10.81 12.80 0.42
C SER A 130 12.10 13.47 -0.07
N LYS A 131 12.74 12.94 -1.13
CA LYS A 131 13.82 13.64 -1.85
C LYS A 131 13.30 14.77 -2.73
N VAL A 132 11.99 14.82 -2.96
CA VAL A 132 11.34 15.68 -3.95
C VAL A 132 10.98 17.03 -3.33
N ASN A 133 11.96 17.70 -2.74
CA ASN A 133 11.84 19.10 -2.31
C ASN A 133 12.05 19.99 -3.54
N GLU A 134 11.08 20.85 -3.83
CA GLU A 134 10.99 21.92 -4.86
C GLU A 134 11.63 21.71 -6.26
N THR A 135 12.89 21.32 -6.38
CA THR A 135 13.60 21.13 -7.66
C THR A 135 13.37 19.78 -8.33
N ASP A 136 13.06 18.73 -7.56
CA ASP A 136 12.94 17.35 -8.06
C ASP A 136 11.52 16.95 -8.46
N TYR A 137 10.51 17.78 -8.17
CA TYR A 137 9.11 17.52 -8.58
C TYR A 137 8.92 17.59 -10.10
N LYS A 138 9.99 17.93 -10.83
CA LYS A 138 10.13 17.92 -12.30
C LYS A 138 9.95 16.54 -12.95
N TRP A 139 9.68 15.47 -12.20
CA TRP A 139 9.32 14.16 -12.78
C TRP A 139 7.96 14.16 -13.50
N HIS A 140 7.10 15.16 -13.28
CA HIS A 140 5.98 15.44 -14.19
C HIS A 140 5.97 16.92 -14.58
N PRO A 141 6.53 17.28 -15.75
CA PRO A 141 6.48 18.66 -16.25
C PRO A 141 5.06 19.22 -16.38
N ASP A 142 4.04 18.35 -16.41
CA ASP A 142 2.62 18.72 -16.56
C ASP A 142 1.88 18.97 -15.23
N ASN A 143 2.46 18.61 -14.07
CA ASN A 143 1.79 18.73 -12.76
C ASN A 143 2.74 19.28 -11.68
N PRO A 144 2.97 20.61 -11.62
CA PRO A 144 3.77 21.21 -10.57
C PRO A 144 3.16 20.96 -9.18
N LEU A 145 4.02 20.85 -8.16
CA LEU A 145 3.57 20.77 -6.78
C LEU A 145 2.76 22.03 -6.44
N LYS A 146 1.49 21.86 -6.11
CA LYS A 146 0.65 22.92 -5.57
C LYS A 146 0.84 22.95 -4.06
N GLU A 147 1.06 24.14 -3.51
CA GLU A 147 1.09 24.34 -2.07
C GLU A 147 -0.28 23.98 -1.50
N TYR A 148 -0.28 23.12 -0.49
CA TYR A 148 -1.44 22.76 0.31
C TYR A 148 -1.29 23.45 1.66
N LYS A 149 -2.29 24.25 2.03
CA LYS A 149 -2.42 24.83 3.37
C LYS A 149 -3.67 24.27 4.01
N GLY A 150 -3.46 23.42 5.01
CA GLY A 150 -4.50 22.85 5.82
C GLY A 150 -5.14 23.89 6.74
N LYS A 151 -6.34 23.58 7.23
CA LYS A 151 -7.12 24.48 8.09
C LYS A 151 -6.54 24.58 9.49
N ASN A 152 -5.82 23.55 9.93
CA ASN A 152 -5.18 23.53 11.24
C ASN A 152 -3.75 24.07 11.20
N GLY A 153 -3.22 24.40 10.02
CA GLY A 153 -1.91 25.03 9.84
C GLY A 153 -0.84 24.11 9.22
N PHE A 154 -1.18 22.89 8.81
CA PHE A 154 -0.24 22.03 8.08
C PHE A 154 0.06 22.61 6.69
N SER A 155 1.34 22.62 6.32
CA SER A 155 1.79 22.87 4.95
C SER A 155 2.48 21.63 4.39
N ASN A 156 2.19 21.28 3.13
CA ASN A 156 2.94 20.23 2.45
C ASN A 156 4.41 20.61 2.16
N LEU A 157 4.76 21.89 2.28
CA LEU A 157 6.14 22.37 2.20
C LEU A 157 6.93 22.06 3.49
N ASP A 158 6.26 21.85 4.62
CA ASP A 158 6.87 21.57 5.92
C ASP A 158 6.96 20.06 6.21
N ILE A 159 6.93 19.23 5.16
CA ILE A 159 6.90 17.79 5.35
C ILE A 159 8.25 17.25 5.87
N ILE A 160 8.18 16.35 6.85
CA ILE A 160 9.37 15.82 7.51
C ILE A 160 10.14 14.92 6.54
N LYS A 161 11.45 15.13 6.45
CA LYS A 161 12.39 14.21 5.80
C LYS A 161 12.77 13.10 6.78
N LEU A 162 12.58 11.84 6.38
CA LEU A 162 12.90 10.68 7.20
C LEU A 162 14.32 10.17 6.93
N THR A 163 14.85 9.43 7.89
CA THR A 163 16.18 8.83 7.81
C THR A 163 16.13 7.60 6.91
N GLU A 164 16.73 7.70 5.72
CA GLU A 164 16.86 6.58 4.79
C GLU A 164 18.00 5.65 5.23
N LEU A 165 17.77 4.34 5.12
CA LEU A 165 18.85 3.36 5.26
C LEU A 165 19.63 3.33 3.95
N ASN A 166 20.92 3.66 3.99
CA ASN A 166 21.80 3.54 2.83
C ASN A 166 21.91 2.06 2.41
N SER A 167 21.46 1.74 1.20
CA SER A 167 21.82 0.52 0.50
C SER A 167 22.04 0.82 -0.98
N ASP A 168 23.12 0.30 -1.55
CA ASP A 168 23.48 0.38 -2.97
C ASP A 168 22.51 -0.36 -3.91
N HIS A 169 21.34 -0.76 -3.40
CA HIS A 169 20.33 -1.52 -4.12
C HIS A 169 19.08 -0.65 -4.36
N ARG A 170 18.78 -0.51 -5.64
CA ARG A 170 17.77 0.40 -6.21
C ARG A 170 16.37 -0.21 -6.06
N GLY A 171 15.52 0.46 -5.30
CA GLY A 171 14.08 0.20 -5.25
C GLY A 171 13.37 1.26 -4.40
N PHE A 172 12.73 2.23 -5.06
CA PHE A 172 12.12 3.40 -4.40
C PHE A 172 11.11 3.00 -3.31
N GLN A 173 10.38 1.90 -3.48
CA GLN A 173 9.34 1.45 -2.55
C GLN A 173 9.74 0.24 -1.68
N GLU A 174 10.98 -0.25 -1.83
CA GLU A 174 11.46 -1.51 -1.22
C GLU A 174 12.15 -1.29 0.11
N LEU A 175 12.32 -0.05 0.55
CA LEU A 175 12.92 0.26 1.84
C LEU A 175 11.91 1.04 2.67
N VAL A 176 12.07 0.94 3.99
CA VAL A 176 11.36 1.80 4.93
C VAL A 176 12.39 2.57 5.75
N PRO A 177 12.09 3.83 6.11
CA PRO A 177 13.02 4.66 6.87
C PRO A 177 13.18 4.17 8.31
N LEU A 178 14.22 4.66 9.00
CA LEU A 178 14.50 4.31 10.41
C LEU A 178 13.26 4.50 11.30
N GLU A 179 12.54 5.60 11.08
CA GLU A 179 11.37 6.02 11.83
C GLU A 179 10.21 5.04 11.70
N TYR A 180 10.14 4.28 10.59
CA TYR A 180 9.16 3.21 10.45
C TYR A 180 9.40 2.08 11.46
N TYR A 181 10.68 1.75 11.72
CA TYR A 181 11.04 0.77 12.75
C TYR A 181 10.84 1.33 14.16
N GLN A 182 11.00 2.64 14.35
CA GLN A 182 10.79 3.34 15.63
C GLN A 182 9.32 3.71 15.88
N SER A 183 8.37 3.19 15.09
CA SER A 183 6.94 3.49 15.23
C SER A 183 6.14 2.24 15.61
N ASN A 184 5.11 2.40 16.44
CA ASN A 184 4.26 1.27 16.85
C ASN A 184 3.30 0.78 15.76
N CYS A 185 2.63 1.70 15.06
CA CYS A 185 1.58 1.42 14.09
C CYS A 185 1.79 2.16 12.76
N ASP A 186 1.26 1.60 11.68
CA ASP A 186 1.21 2.25 10.36
C ASP A 186 -0.17 2.85 10.12
N LEU A 187 -0.22 4.14 9.79
CA LEU A 187 -1.41 4.78 9.27
C LEU A 187 -1.25 4.89 7.75
N VAL A 188 -1.71 3.84 7.08
CA VAL A 188 -1.51 3.64 5.65
C VAL A 188 -2.39 4.60 4.87
N LEU A 189 -1.80 5.33 3.92
CA LEU A 189 -2.55 6.20 3.00
C LEU A 189 -2.53 5.62 1.59
N GLU A 190 -3.67 5.14 1.12
CA GLU A 190 -3.78 4.64 -0.25
C GLU A 190 -3.81 5.77 -1.29
N SER A 191 -3.55 5.39 -2.55
CA SER A 191 -3.50 6.33 -3.68
C SER A 191 -4.82 7.07 -3.91
N THR A 192 -5.94 6.46 -3.53
CA THR A 192 -7.30 6.96 -3.73
C THR A 192 -8.21 6.56 -2.56
N ILE A 193 -9.21 7.38 -2.29
CA ILE A 193 -10.31 7.10 -1.34
C ILE A 193 -11.65 6.84 -2.03
N GLU A 194 -11.67 6.91 -3.36
CA GLU A 194 -12.89 6.80 -4.18
C GLU A 194 -13.17 5.35 -4.61
N THR A 195 -12.13 4.54 -4.80
CA THR A 195 -12.24 3.15 -5.24
C THR A 195 -11.60 2.19 -4.25
N LEU A 196 -12.14 0.97 -4.17
CA LEU A 196 -11.57 -0.12 -3.39
C LEU A 196 -10.29 -0.64 -4.05
N PHE A 197 -9.17 0.05 -3.82
CA PHE A 197 -7.87 -0.24 -4.39
C PHE A 197 -6.84 -0.49 -3.29
N ILE A 198 -6.37 -1.74 -3.19
CA ILE A 198 -5.39 -2.18 -2.20
C ILE A 198 -4.03 -2.29 -2.89
N THR A 199 -3.01 -1.61 -2.34
CA THR A 199 -1.67 -1.56 -2.94
C THR A 199 -0.59 -2.16 -2.05
N GLU A 200 0.66 -2.07 -2.49
CA GLU A 200 1.85 -2.41 -1.69
C GLU A 200 1.92 -1.63 -0.37
N LYS A 201 1.22 -0.49 -0.29
CA LYS A 201 1.13 0.32 0.92
C LYS A 201 0.40 -0.42 2.03
N THR A 202 -0.71 -1.07 1.72
CA THR A 202 -1.46 -1.89 2.69
C THR A 202 -0.71 -3.17 3.06
N TRP A 203 0.02 -3.78 2.14
CA TRP A 203 0.78 -5.01 2.44
C TRP A 203 2.03 -4.77 3.29
N LYS A 204 2.64 -3.59 3.19
CA LYS A 204 3.85 -3.21 3.94
C LYS A 204 3.74 -3.48 5.46
N PRO A 205 2.76 -2.92 6.21
CA PRO A 205 2.67 -3.20 7.63
C PRO A 205 2.46 -4.68 7.96
N ILE A 206 1.79 -5.45 7.09
CA ILE A 206 1.64 -6.89 7.28
C ILE A 206 2.99 -7.60 7.19
N VAL A 207 3.80 -7.28 6.17
CA VAL A 207 5.16 -7.82 5.97
C VAL A 207 6.07 -7.47 7.14
N PHE A 208 5.98 -6.23 7.63
CA PHE A 208 6.77 -5.73 8.76
C PHE A 208 6.17 -6.06 10.13
N LYS A 209 5.13 -6.90 10.20
CA LYS A 209 4.47 -7.33 11.45
C LYS A 209 4.07 -6.13 12.33
N LYS A 210 3.50 -5.10 11.71
CA LYS A 210 3.07 -3.85 12.35
C LYS A 210 1.54 -3.73 12.29
N PRO A 211 0.85 -3.42 13.40
CA PRO A 211 -0.57 -3.08 13.34
C PRO A 211 -0.82 -1.85 12.48
N PHE A 212 -1.99 -1.77 11.85
CA PHE A 212 -2.27 -0.69 10.91
C PHE A 212 -3.76 -0.33 10.80
N LEU A 213 -4.00 0.89 10.32
CA LEU A 213 -5.29 1.34 9.78
C LEU A 213 -5.04 1.92 8.38
N VAL A 214 -6.04 1.84 7.52
CA VAL A 214 -5.93 2.36 6.15
C VAL A 214 -6.89 3.53 5.93
N TRP A 215 -6.36 4.66 5.48
CA TRP A 215 -7.13 5.72 4.85
C TRP A 215 -7.13 5.49 3.33
N GLY A 216 -8.25 4.96 2.83
CA GLY A 216 -8.41 4.53 1.44
C GLY A 216 -9.88 4.41 1.05
N GLY A 217 -10.14 3.71 -0.06
CA GLY A 217 -11.48 3.40 -0.54
C GLY A 217 -12.39 2.85 0.55
N GLN A 218 -13.65 3.29 0.59
CA GLN A 218 -14.59 2.82 1.59
C GLN A 218 -14.87 1.31 1.47
N GLY A 219 -14.74 0.59 2.59
CA GLY A 219 -14.96 -0.85 2.68
C GLY A 219 -13.66 -1.66 2.54
N LEU A 220 -12.50 -1.02 2.51
CA LEU A 220 -11.20 -1.67 2.36
C LEU A 220 -10.94 -2.70 3.47
N HIS A 221 -11.27 -2.39 4.72
CA HIS A 221 -11.06 -3.32 5.83
C HIS A 221 -12.05 -4.48 5.80
N ALA A 222 -13.27 -4.27 5.30
CA ALA A 222 -14.19 -5.36 5.01
C ALA A 222 -13.61 -6.27 3.91
N LYS A 223 -13.01 -5.67 2.89
CA LYS A 223 -12.33 -6.41 1.83
C LYS A 223 -11.13 -7.22 2.32
N LEU A 224 -10.33 -6.67 3.24
CA LEU A 224 -9.24 -7.41 3.89
C LEU A 224 -9.78 -8.64 4.66
N LYS A 225 -10.91 -8.51 5.34
CA LYS A 225 -11.56 -9.66 6.00
C LYS A 225 -12.03 -10.70 4.99
N ASP A 226 -12.63 -10.29 3.87
CA ASP A 226 -13.05 -11.22 2.80
C ASP A 226 -11.85 -11.99 2.21
N LEU A 227 -10.68 -11.35 2.18
CA LEU A 227 -9.42 -11.98 1.78
C LEU A 227 -8.80 -12.87 2.87
N GLY A 228 -9.41 -12.94 4.06
CA GLY A 228 -8.99 -13.80 5.16
C GLY A 228 -8.03 -13.15 6.16
N PHE A 229 -7.84 -11.83 6.14
CA PHE A 229 -7.04 -11.11 7.13
C PHE A 229 -7.85 -10.72 8.37
N GLU A 230 -7.19 -10.65 9.52
CA GLU A 230 -7.77 -10.20 10.78
C GLU A 230 -7.52 -8.71 11.05
N LEU A 231 -8.55 -8.03 11.55
CA LEU A 231 -8.48 -6.65 12.00
C LEU A 231 -8.15 -6.57 13.50
N TYR A 232 -7.53 -5.47 13.91
CA TYR A 232 -7.11 -5.21 15.28
C TYR A 232 -8.21 -4.52 16.11
N ASN A 233 -9.42 -5.09 16.17
CA ASN A 233 -10.60 -4.47 16.82
C ASN A 233 -10.41 -4.18 18.33
N GLU A 234 -9.46 -4.84 18.98
CA GLU A 234 -9.05 -4.61 20.37
C GLU A 234 -8.27 -3.29 20.54
N LEU A 235 -7.72 -2.78 19.43
CA LEU A 235 -7.03 -1.51 19.37
C LEU A 235 -7.93 -0.45 18.71
N PHE A 236 -8.50 -0.74 17.55
CA PHE A 236 -9.11 0.28 16.69
C PHE A 236 -10.58 -0.02 16.42
N ASP A 237 -11.38 1.04 16.42
CA ASP A 237 -12.71 1.02 15.81
C ASP A 237 -12.57 1.27 14.30
N TYR A 238 -12.95 0.26 13.50
CA TYR A 238 -12.97 0.32 12.03
C TYR A 238 -14.32 0.77 11.46
N SER A 239 -15.27 1.21 12.29
CA SER A 239 -16.60 1.66 11.86
C SER A 239 -16.56 2.85 10.88
N PHE A 240 -15.47 3.61 10.85
CA PHE A 240 -15.25 4.68 9.86
C PHE A 240 -15.23 4.18 8.42
N ASP A 241 -14.96 2.90 8.21
CA ASP A 241 -14.84 2.28 6.89
C ASP A 241 -16.08 1.48 6.48
N GLY A 242 -17.05 1.30 7.39
CA GLY A 242 -18.23 0.47 7.17
C GLY A 242 -19.51 1.23 6.75
N GLY A 243 -20.30 0.62 5.87
CA GLY A 243 -21.75 0.43 6.09
C GLY A 243 -22.78 1.51 5.69
N VAL A 244 -22.41 2.76 5.38
CA VAL A 244 -23.33 3.80 4.83
C VAL A 244 -22.50 4.72 3.95
N PHE A 245 -23.05 5.38 2.91
CA PHE A 245 -22.40 6.46 2.15
C PHE A 245 -22.11 7.68 3.06
N ASP A 246 -21.20 7.50 4.01
CA ASP A 246 -20.73 8.56 4.88
C ASP A 246 -19.73 9.40 4.11
N PRO A 247 -19.88 10.74 4.09
CA PRO A 247 -18.97 11.60 3.39
C PRO A 247 -17.55 11.49 3.97
N ASN A 248 -16.53 11.63 3.13
CA ASN A 248 -15.13 11.41 3.48
C ASN A 248 -14.67 12.20 4.72
N TRP A 249 -15.16 13.43 4.92
CA TRP A 249 -14.84 14.22 6.13
C TRP A 249 -15.32 13.54 7.43
N ARG A 250 -16.46 12.82 7.41
CA ARG A 250 -17.00 12.11 8.57
C ARG A 250 -16.23 10.82 8.81
N ARG A 251 -15.88 10.10 7.74
CA ARG A 251 -15.01 8.92 7.80
C ARG A 251 -13.65 9.28 8.41
N LEU A 252 -13.02 10.35 7.91
CA LEU A 252 -11.75 10.85 8.44
C LEU A 252 -11.85 11.24 9.92
N SER A 253 -12.92 11.96 10.31
CA SER A 253 -13.14 12.33 11.72
C SER A 253 -13.23 11.11 12.64
N ARG A 254 -13.94 10.06 12.22
CA ARG A 254 -14.04 8.80 12.98
C ARG A 254 -12.73 8.01 13.02
N LEU A 255 -11.97 7.99 11.92
CA LEU A 255 -10.63 7.41 11.89
C LEU A 255 -9.74 8.12 12.92
N CYS A 256 -9.69 9.46 12.91
CA CYS A 256 -8.93 10.23 13.90
C CYS A 256 -9.39 9.90 15.33
N GLY A 257 -10.70 9.83 15.57
CA GLY A 257 -11.25 9.47 16.88
C GLY A 257 -10.86 8.06 17.36
N SER A 258 -10.74 7.11 16.44
CA SER A 258 -10.32 5.73 16.72
C SER A 258 -8.87 5.63 17.21
N ILE A 259 -8.00 6.53 16.74
CA ILE A 259 -6.57 6.53 17.09
C ILE A 259 -6.19 7.54 18.17
N GLU A 260 -7.05 8.53 18.47
CA GLU A 260 -6.78 9.60 19.44
C GLU A 260 -6.29 9.10 20.82
N PRO A 261 -6.87 8.05 21.44
CA PRO A 261 -6.40 7.56 22.73
C PRO A 261 -4.93 7.10 22.71
N TYR A 262 -4.45 6.64 21.55
CA TYR A 262 -3.08 6.18 21.37
C TYR A 262 -2.15 7.29 20.93
N MET A 263 -2.65 8.32 20.24
CA MET A 263 -1.87 9.48 19.83
C MET A 263 -1.24 10.22 21.01
N GLN A 264 -1.88 10.21 22.19
CA GLN A 264 -1.37 10.86 23.39
C GLN A 264 -0.63 9.92 24.35
N MET A 265 -0.57 8.63 24.04
CA MET A 265 0.02 7.61 24.91
C MET A 265 1.54 7.58 24.77
N GLU A 266 2.29 7.36 25.85
CA GLU A 266 3.73 7.15 25.72
C GLU A 266 4.04 5.91 24.83
N PRO A 267 5.00 5.98 23.90
CA PRO A 267 5.22 4.91 22.91
C PRO A 267 5.45 3.52 23.51
N ASP A 268 6.20 3.42 24.61
CA ASP A 268 6.43 2.14 25.29
C ASP A 268 5.16 1.56 25.94
N ILE A 269 4.21 2.42 26.35
CA ILE A 269 2.93 1.98 26.91
C ILE A 269 2.06 1.44 25.77
N PHE A 270 2.01 2.14 24.63
CA PHE A 270 1.24 1.65 23.48
C PHE A 270 1.84 0.36 22.92
N ALA A 271 3.17 0.24 22.86
CA ALA A 271 3.87 -0.99 22.49
C ALA A 271 3.47 -2.18 23.37
N LYS A 272 3.27 -1.98 24.67
CA LYS A 272 2.75 -3.04 25.57
C LYS A 272 1.32 -3.43 25.23
N LYS A 273 0.45 -2.48 24.88
CA LYS A 273 -0.93 -2.77 24.47
C LYS A 273 -0.98 -3.53 23.15
N ILE A 274 -0.10 -3.25 22.20
CA ILE A 274 0.00 -3.99 20.93
C ILE A 274 0.27 -5.49 21.16
N LYS A 275 0.94 -5.86 22.25
CA LYS A 275 1.18 -7.28 22.58
C LYS A 275 -0.13 -8.07 22.75
N THR A 276 -1.25 -7.43 23.06
CA THR A 276 -2.55 -8.12 23.18
C THR A 276 -3.12 -8.59 21.84
N VAL A 277 -2.60 -8.10 20.71
CA VAL A 277 -3.02 -8.50 19.36
C VAL A 277 -1.89 -9.19 18.58
N LYS A 278 -0.83 -9.62 19.26
CA LYS A 278 0.35 -10.24 18.63
C LYS A 278 -0.01 -11.45 17.76
N ASP A 279 -0.96 -12.27 18.20
CA ASP A 279 -1.38 -13.47 17.48
C ASP A 279 -2.02 -13.11 16.12
N LYS A 280 -2.77 -12.00 16.07
CA LYS A 280 -3.36 -11.49 14.81
C LYS A 280 -2.31 -10.97 13.84
N ILE A 281 -1.29 -10.27 14.38
CA ILE A 281 -0.16 -9.78 13.58
C ILE A 281 0.57 -10.97 12.94
N GLU A 282 0.84 -12.02 13.72
CA GLU A 282 1.51 -13.22 13.25
C GLU A 282 0.64 -13.99 12.24
N PHE A 283 -0.64 -14.13 12.52
CA PHE A 283 -1.60 -14.73 11.60
C PHE A 283 -1.64 -14.00 10.25
N ASN A 284 -1.80 -12.67 10.26
CA ASN A 284 -1.84 -11.84 9.05
C ASN A 284 -0.56 -11.98 8.21
N TYR A 285 0.61 -11.98 8.86
CA TYR A 285 1.88 -12.19 8.17
C TYR A 285 1.95 -13.57 7.50
N ASN A 286 1.62 -14.63 8.23
CA ASN A 286 1.68 -16.00 7.70
C ASN A 286 0.65 -16.21 6.58
N HIS A 287 -0.55 -15.64 6.72
CA HIS A 287 -1.58 -15.66 5.69
C HIS A 287 -1.13 -14.93 4.43
N TYR A 288 -0.51 -13.74 4.56
CA TYR A 288 0.12 -13.04 3.43
C TYR A 288 1.16 -13.92 2.73
N CYS A 289 2.06 -14.55 3.48
CA CYS A 289 3.09 -15.42 2.90
C CYS A 289 2.51 -16.61 2.12
N LYS A 290 1.42 -17.20 2.62
CA LYS A 290 0.71 -18.29 1.95
C LYS A 290 -0.05 -17.82 0.71
N LEU A 291 -0.76 -16.71 0.81
CA LEU A 291 -1.62 -16.19 -0.25
C LEU A 291 -0.80 -15.76 -1.49
N PHE A 292 0.37 -15.16 -1.27
CA PHE A 292 1.23 -14.65 -2.34
C PHE A 292 2.42 -15.57 -2.66
N ASP A 293 2.40 -16.83 -2.23
CA ASP A 293 3.45 -17.85 -2.41
C ASP A 293 4.88 -17.31 -2.22
N VAL A 294 5.07 -16.62 -1.10
CA VAL A 294 6.34 -15.95 -0.78
C VAL A 294 7.48 -16.97 -0.65
N GLU A 295 7.23 -18.23 -0.31
CA GLU A 295 8.28 -19.24 -0.25
C GLU A 295 8.75 -19.71 -1.64
N GLN A 296 7.85 -19.85 -2.62
CA GLN A 296 8.25 -20.17 -3.99
C GLN A 296 9.07 -19.03 -4.61
N SER A 297 8.63 -17.78 -4.45
CA SER A 297 9.37 -16.62 -4.97
C SER A 297 10.78 -16.51 -4.39
N LYS A 298 11.01 -16.90 -3.12
CA LYS A 298 12.35 -16.94 -2.50
C LYS A 298 13.28 -17.93 -3.19
N ARG A 299 12.76 -19.12 -3.54
CA ARG A 299 13.54 -20.19 -4.18
C ARG A 299 14.01 -19.75 -5.56
N ILE A 300 13.08 -19.24 -6.38
CA ILE A 300 13.37 -18.69 -7.72
C ILE A 300 14.41 -17.57 -7.63
N TRP A 301 14.32 -16.70 -6.63
CA TRP A 301 15.28 -15.62 -6.46
C TRP A 301 16.68 -16.11 -6.09
N LYS A 302 16.80 -17.04 -5.14
CA LYS A 302 18.11 -17.64 -4.78
C LYS A 302 18.77 -18.29 -6.00
N GLU A 303 17.99 -18.98 -6.83
CA GLU A 303 18.48 -19.56 -8.09
C GLU A 303 18.99 -18.46 -9.05
N LYS A 304 18.26 -17.34 -9.20
CA LYS A 304 18.70 -16.20 -10.02
C LYS A 304 19.94 -15.50 -9.49
N GLU A 305 20.10 -15.36 -8.18
CA GLU A 305 21.31 -14.79 -7.58
C GLU A 305 22.54 -15.66 -7.84
N THR A 306 22.40 -16.98 -7.71
CA THR A 306 23.48 -17.93 -8.02
C THR A 306 23.82 -17.99 -9.51
N MET A 307 22.97 -17.43 -10.38
CA MET A 307 23.19 -17.32 -11.83
C MET A 307 23.73 -15.95 -12.27
N LYS A 308 23.95 -14.99 -11.34
CA LYS A 308 24.59 -13.72 -11.71
C LYS A 308 26.04 -14.02 -12.15
N PRO A 309 26.47 -13.62 -13.36
CA PRO A 309 27.87 -13.80 -13.77
C PRO A 309 28.79 -13.04 -12.82
N GLU A 310 29.98 -13.59 -12.57
CA GLU A 310 30.99 -12.95 -11.72
C GLU A 310 31.21 -11.50 -12.17
N PRO A 311 31.40 -10.56 -11.21
CA PRO A 311 31.64 -9.18 -11.55
C PRO A 311 32.88 -9.09 -12.44
N VAL A 312 32.68 -8.53 -13.64
CA VAL A 312 33.79 -8.21 -14.55
C VAL A 312 34.62 -7.13 -13.85
N GLU A 313 35.83 -7.49 -13.41
CA GLU A 313 36.84 -6.54 -12.96
C GLU A 313 37.13 -5.58 -14.13
N TRP A 314 36.87 -4.29 -13.93
CA TRP A 314 37.21 -3.22 -14.89
C TRP A 314 38.57 -2.62 -14.59
#